data_AF-A0A7K0P3W3-F1
#
_entry.id   AF-A0A7K0P3W3-F1
#
_cell.length_a   1.000
_cell.length_b   1.000
_cell.length_c   1.000
_cell.angle_alpha   90.00
_cell.angle_beta   90.00
_cell.angle_gamma   90.00
#
_symmetry.space_group_name_H-M   'P 1'
#
loop_
_entity.id
_entity.type
_entity.pdbx_description
1 polymer ?
#
loop_
_entity_poly.entity_id
_entity_poly.type
_entity_poly.pdbx_seq_one_letter_code
_entity_poly.pdbx_strand_id
1 'polypeptide(L)'
;MGALLALASSIMWGTSDFLGGQMSRRRPALAVYLGAQVFGFLGLISAAAVTGAWGTSPGYWPWAIAGSLAGVVGMYSFYQALALGPMGIVSPLVALAVVIPVGFAL
;
A
#
# COMPACT_ATOMS: atom_id res chain seq x y z
N MET A 1 -14.48 -8.95 -17.37
CA MET A 1 -14.39 -8.83 -15.89
C MET A 1 -13.07 -8.18 -15.46
N GLY A 2 -11.90 -8.71 -15.86
CA GLY A 2 -10.60 -8.15 -15.45
C GLY A 2 -10.38 -6.66 -15.78
N ALA A 3 -10.81 -6.20 -16.97
CA ALA A 3 -10.68 -4.78 -17.35
C ALA A 3 -11.47 -3.82 -16.43
N LEU A 4 -12.66 -4.22 -15.96
CA LEU A 4 -13.47 -3.41 -15.05
C LEU A 4 -12.82 -3.33 -13.66
N LEU A 5 -12.29 -4.45 -13.16
CA LEU A 5 -11.54 -4.49 -11.90
C LEU A 5 -10.25 -3.67 -11.98
N ALA A 6 -9.55 -3.72 -13.12
CA ALA A 6 -8.35 -2.92 -13.36
C ALA A 6 -8.67 -1.42 -13.37
N LEU A 7 -9.77 -1.01 -14.04
CA LEU A 7 -10.21 0.39 -14.05
C LEU A 7 -10.62 0.87 -12.66
N ALA A 8 -11.40 0.05 -11.93
CA ALA A 8 -11.79 0.36 -10.55
C ALA A 8 -10.56 0.49 -9.64
N SER A 9 -9.61 -0.45 -9.74
CA SER A 9 -8.35 -0.40 -8.99
C SER A 9 -7.54 0.85 -9.33
N SER A 10 -7.47 1.23 -10.61
CA SER A 10 -6.76 2.45 -11.05
C SER A 10 -7.38 3.71 -10.45
N ILE A 11 -8.71 3.81 -10.43
CA ILE A 11 -9.42 4.94 -9.80
C ILE A 11 -9.15 4.97 -8.30
N MET A 12 -9.24 3.83 -7.61
CA MET A 12 -9.02 3.75 -6.16
C MET A 12 -7.59 4.13 -5.79
N TRP A 13 -6.59 3.58 -6.49
CA TRP A 13 -5.17 3.89 -6.26
C TRP A 13 -4.83 5.34 -6.59
N GLY A 14 -5.27 5.85 -7.75
CA GLY A 14 -5.00 7.24 -8.13
C GLY A 14 -5.61 8.24 -7.14
N THR A 15 -6.82 7.96 -6.67
CA THR A 15 -7.49 8.80 -5.66
C THR A 15 -6.78 8.71 -4.30
N SER A 16 -6.35 7.51 -3.87
CA SER A 16 -5.64 7.35 -2.60
C SER A 16 -4.28 8.04 -2.59
N ASP A 17 -3.53 7.97 -3.69
CA ASP A 17 -2.20 8.59 -3.80
C ASP A 17 -2.31 10.12 -3.78
N PHE A 18 -3.30 10.66 -4.48
CA PHE A 18 -3.59 12.09 -4.49
C PHE A 18 -4.01 12.58 -3.09
N LEU A 19 -5.02 11.96 -2.47
CA LEU A 19 -5.48 12.36 -1.14
C LEU A 19 -4.41 12.16 -0.07
N GLY A 20 -3.70 11.03 -0.14
CA GLY A 20 -2.62 10.66 0.77
C GLY A 20 -1.48 11.67 0.74
N GLY A 21 -0.95 12.01 -0.44
CA GLY A 21 0.12 13.00 -0.51
C GLY A 21 -0.35 14.43 -0.23
N GLN A 22 -1.61 14.80 -0.51
CA GLN A 22 -2.17 16.10 -0.09
C GLN A 22 -2.21 16.19 1.45
N MET A 23 -2.60 15.12 2.13
CA MET A 23 -2.58 15.04 3.59
C MET A 23 -1.15 15.01 4.15
N SER A 24 -0.22 14.29 3.54
CA SER A 24 1.18 14.22 4.01
C SER A 24 1.95 15.53 3.85
N ARG A 25 1.43 16.48 3.06
CA ARG A 25 1.95 17.86 3.03
C ARG A 25 1.48 18.70 4.22
N ARG A 26 0.34 18.36 4.83
CA ARG A 26 -0.27 19.11 5.94
C ARG A 26 -0.05 18.45 7.30
N ARG A 27 0.25 17.16 7.32
CA ARG A 27 0.45 16.34 8.52
C ARG A 27 1.72 15.50 8.37
N PRO A 28 2.35 15.06 9.47
CA PRO A 28 3.47 14.14 9.39
C PRO A 28 3.12 12.89 8.57
N ALA A 29 3.97 12.52 7.62
CA ALA A 29 3.80 11.35 6.75
C ALA A 29 3.47 10.07 7.55
N LEU A 30 4.12 9.89 8.70
CA LEU A 30 3.88 8.78 9.61
C LEU A 30 2.44 8.74 10.14
N ALA A 31 1.83 9.88 10.44
CA ALA A 31 0.45 9.94 10.95
C ALA A 31 -0.56 9.57 9.87
N VAL A 32 -0.32 9.98 8.62
CA VAL A 32 -1.15 9.60 7.46
C VAL A 32 -1.05 8.09 7.21
N TYR A 33 0.16 7.54 7.22
CA TYR A 33 0.41 6.12 7.05
C TYR A 33 -0.26 5.27 8.16
N LEU A 34 -0.05 5.61 9.42
CA LEU A 34 -0.66 4.88 10.55
C LEU A 34 -2.19 4.95 10.50
N GLY A 35 -2.76 6.11 10.15
CA GLY A 35 -4.20 6.25 9.94
C GLY A 35 -4.72 5.30 8.87
N ALA A 36 -4.05 5.25 7.70
CA ALA A 36 -4.40 4.33 6.62
C ALA A 36 -4.27 2.85 7.06
N GLN A 37 -3.24 2.52 7.84
CA GLN A 37 -3.00 1.17 8.33
C GLN A 37 -4.12 0.66 9.25
N VAL A 38 -4.73 1.53 10.07
CA VAL A 38 -5.90 1.19 10.89
C VAL A 38 -7.08 0.79 10.02
N PHE A 39 -7.42 1.59 9.00
CA PHE A 39 -8.52 1.26 8.09
C PHE A 39 -8.24 -0.03 7.30
N GLY A 40 -7.00 -0.23 6.84
CA GLY A 40 -6.58 -1.46 6.18
C GLY A 40 -6.73 -2.68 7.09
N PHE A 41 -6.32 -2.55 8.36
CA PHE A 41 -6.46 -3.62 9.36
C PHE A 41 -7.92 -3.96 9.65
N LEU A 42 -8.78 -2.96 9.82
CA LEU A 42 -10.23 -3.17 9.99
C LEU A 42 -10.86 -3.85 8.77
N GLY A 43 -10.45 -3.46 7.56
CA GLY A 43 -10.88 -4.11 6.33
C GLY A 43 -10.47 -5.58 6.26
N LEU A 44 -9.22 -5.89 6.62
CA LEU A 44 -8.72 -7.27 6.67
C LEU A 44 -9.44 -8.12 7.71
N ILE A 45 -9.66 -7.60 8.94
CA ILE A 45 -10.44 -8.29 9.98
C ILE A 45 -11.85 -8.58 9.49
N SER A 46 -12.49 -7.60 8.86
CA SER A 46 -13.86 -7.74 8.37
C SER A 46 -13.92 -8.80 7.26
N ALA A 47 -12.95 -8.82 6.35
CA ALA A 47 -12.83 -9.85 5.32
C ALA A 47 -12.59 -11.24 5.93
N ALA A 48 -11.71 -11.37 6.92
CA ALA A 48 -11.47 -12.63 7.63
C ALA A 48 -12.72 -13.13 8.36
N ALA A 49 -13.49 -12.22 8.98
CA ALA A 49 -14.75 -12.55 9.66
C ALA A 49 -15.80 -13.09 8.68
N VAL A 50 -15.96 -12.46 7.51
CA VAL A 50 -16.92 -12.89 6.48
C VAL A 50 -16.51 -14.22 5.84
N THR A 51 -15.21 -14.44 5.62
CA THR A 51 -14.70 -15.63 4.93
C THR A 51 -14.42 -16.81 5.86
N GLY A 52 -14.37 -16.58 7.18
CA GLY A 52 -13.98 -17.59 8.17
C GLY A 52 -12.49 -17.96 8.15
N ALA A 53 -11.66 -17.17 7.46
CA ALA A 53 -10.24 -17.45 7.20
C ALA A 53 -9.33 -17.16 8.41
N TRP A 54 -9.53 -17.90 9.51
CA TRP A 54 -8.78 -17.72 10.76
C TRP A 54 -7.70 -18.79 11.00
N GLY A 55 -7.76 -19.91 10.27
CA GLY A 55 -6.99 -21.13 10.54
C GLY A 55 -5.77 -21.34 9.65
N THR A 56 -4.88 -20.36 9.51
CA THR A 56 -3.68 -20.49 8.66
C THR A 56 -2.51 -21.12 9.44
N SER A 57 -1.74 -22.01 8.79
CA SER A 57 -0.57 -22.68 9.38
C SER A 57 0.51 -21.69 9.84
N PRO A 58 1.14 -21.83 11.01
CA PRO A 58 2.16 -20.89 11.50
C PRO A 58 3.40 -20.71 10.59
N GLY A 59 3.60 -21.56 9.59
CA GLY A 59 4.78 -21.50 8.70
C GLY A 59 4.93 -20.19 7.91
N TYR A 60 3.87 -19.38 7.74
CA TYR A 60 3.95 -18.10 7.01
C TYR A 60 4.48 -16.93 7.86
N TRP A 61 4.56 -17.07 9.19
CA TRP A 61 4.92 -15.97 10.10
C TRP A 61 6.26 -15.29 9.73
N PRO A 62 7.36 -16.00 9.40
CA PRO A 62 8.61 -15.35 9.02
C PRO A 62 8.46 -14.46 7.78
N TRP A 63 7.74 -14.93 6.77
CA TRP A 63 7.49 -14.18 5.53
C TRP A 63 6.54 -13.00 5.76
N ALA A 64 5.51 -13.17 6.59
CA ALA A 64 4.61 -12.09 6.97
C ALA A 64 5.33 -10.98 7.74
N ILE A 65 6.22 -11.33 8.68
CA ILE A 65 7.01 -10.36 9.44
C ILE A 65 8.00 -9.65 8.51
N ALA A 66 8.76 -10.39 7.70
CA ALA A 66 9.73 -9.82 6.78
C ALA A 66 9.05 -8.89 5.75
N GLY A 67 7.93 -9.33 5.17
CA GLY A 67 7.13 -8.53 4.24
C GLY A 67 6.53 -7.29 4.89
N SER A 68 6.09 -7.38 6.15
CA SER A 68 5.56 -6.24 6.90
C SER A 68 6.64 -5.20 7.20
N LEU A 69 7.84 -5.63 7.61
CA LEU A 69 8.96 -4.72 7.85
C LEU A 69 9.38 -4.00 6.56
N ALA A 70 9.53 -4.74 5.46
CA ALA A 70 9.82 -4.15 4.16
C ALA A 70 8.70 -3.18 3.72
N GLY A 71 7.44 -3.54 3.94
CA GLY A 71 6.27 -2.72 3.64
C GLY A 71 6.24 -1.42 4.43
N VAL A 72 6.51 -1.46 5.75
CA VAL A 72 6.57 -0.27 6.61
C VAL A 72 7.66 0.69 6.14
N VAL A 73 8.87 0.17 5.88
CA VAL A 73 9.98 0.99 5.39
C VAL A 73 9.65 1.61 4.04
N GLY A 74 9.15 0.80 3.10
CA GLY A 74 8.77 1.28 1.76
C GLY A 74 7.67 2.32 1.79
N MET A 75 6.60 2.11 2.56
CA MET A 75 5.49 3.06 2.67
C MET A 75 5.90 4.34 3.38
N TYR A 76 6.71 4.25 4.43
CA TYR A 76 7.25 5.46 5.07
C TYR A 76 8.07 6.30 4.10
N SER A 77 9.00 5.67 3.36
CA SER A 77 9.79 6.34 2.32
C SER A 77 8.91 6.94 1.22
N PHE A 78 7.84 6.25 0.82
CA PHE A 78 6.88 6.73 -0.18
C PHE A 78 6.15 8.00 0.28
N TYR A 79 5.54 7.98 1.47
CA TYR A 79 4.83 9.14 1.98
C TYR A 79 5.77 10.33 2.26
N GLN A 80 7.02 10.06 2.66
CA GLN A 80 8.05 11.10 2.77
C GLN A 80 8.41 11.70 1.41
N ALA A 81 8.58 10.89 0.37
CA ALA A 81 8.83 11.38 -0.98
C ALA A 81 7.68 12.25 -1.49
N LEU A 82 6.42 11.86 -1.23
CA LEU A 82 5.23 12.67 -1.58
C LEU A 82 5.18 14.02 -0.85
N ALA A 83 5.68 14.06 0.39
CA ALA A 83 5.74 15.29 1.18
C ALA A 83 6.83 16.25 0.68
N LEU A 84 8.00 15.73 0.31
CA LEU A 84 9.18 16.50 -0.10
C LEU A 84 9.15 16.94 -1.57
N GLY A 85 8.55 16.15 -2.45
CA GLY A 85 8.61 16.33 -3.91
C GLY A 85 7.31 16.77 -4.56
N PRO A 86 7.38 17.22 -5.83
CA PRO A 86 6.20 17.35 -6.67
C PRO A 86 5.61 15.96 -6.96
N MET A 87 4.33 15.77 -6.61
CA MET A 87 3.62 14.49 -6.80
C MET A 87 3.77 13.91 -8.21
N GLY A 88 3.79 14.76 -9.22
CA GLY A 88 3.92 14.36 -10.63
C GLY A 88 5.25 13.69 -10.99
N ILE A 89 6.28 13.77 -10.15
CA ILE A 89 7.57 13.08 -10.36
C ILE A 89 7.67 11.84 -9.47
N VAL A 90 7.21 11.95 -8.22
CA VAL A 90 7.32 10.87 -7.24
C VAL A 90 6.45 9.67 -7.64
N SER A 91 5.23 9.90 -8.13
CA SER A 91 4.32 8.83 -8.54
C SER A 91 4.87 7.99 -9.71
N PRO A 92 5.33 8.58 -10.84
CA PRO A 92 5.98 7.80 -11.90
C PRO A 92 7.25 7.08 -11.46
N LEU A 93 8.06 7.69 -10.59
CA LEU A 93 9.28 7.07 -10.07
C LEU A 93 8.94 5.80 -9.27
N VAL A 94 7.93 5.86 -8.41
CA VAL A 94 7.49 4.73 -7.59
C VAL A 94 6.84 3.64 -8.45
N ALA A 95 6.15 4.02 -9.53
CA ALA A 95 5.57 3.06 -10.47
C ALA A 95 6.63 2.14 -11.12
N LEU A 96 7.89 2.60 -11.24
CA LEU A 96 9.00 1.77 -11.74
C LEU A 96 9.32 0.57 -10.84
N ALA A 97 8.87 0.57 -9.57
CA ALA A 97 9.05 -0.57 -8.68
C ALA A 97 8.43 -1.87 -9.24
N VAL A 98 7.46 -1.77 -10.17
CA VAL A 98 6.87 -2.92 -10.87
C VAL A 98 7.88 -3.75 -11.66
N VAL A 99 9.02 -3.16 -12.04
CA VAL A 99 10.09 -3.86 -12.77
C VAL A 99 10.67 -5.01 -11.94
N ILE A 100 10.71 -4.87 -10.61
CA ILE A 100 11.23 -5.92 -9.72
C ILE A 100 10.38 -7.19 -9.80
N PRO A 101 9.08 -7.19 -9.43
CA PRO A 101 8.27 -8.39 -9.49
C PRO A 101 8.11 -8.92 -10.92
N VAL A 102 8.01 -8.07 -11.93
CA VAL A 102 7.92 -8.54 -13.33
C VAL A 102 9.22 -9.21 -13.77
N GLY A 103 10.38 -8.66 -13.40
CA GLY A 103 11.68 -9.23 -13.75
C GLY A 103 11.99 -10.56 -13.05
N PHE A 104 11.51 -10.75 -11.82
CA PHE A 104 11.68 -12.01 -11.08
C PHE A 104 10.57 -13.05 -11.33
N ALA A 105 9.41 -12.63 -11.87
CA ALA A 105 8.29 -13.52 -12.17
C ALA A 105 8.28 -14.08 -13.61
N LEU A 106 9.14 -13.56 -14.49
CA LEU A 106 9.42 -14.11 -15.82
C LEU A 106 10.50 -15.20 -15.74
#